data_AF-A0A966YV16-F1
#
_entry.id   AF-A0A966YV16-F1
#
_cell.length_a   1.000
_cell.length_b   1.000
_cell.length_c   1.000
_cell.angle_alpha   90.00
_cell.angle_beta   90.00
_cell.angle_gamma   90.00
#
_symmetry.space_group_name_H-M   'P 1'
#
loop_
_entity.id
_entity.type
_entity.pdbx_description
1 polymer ?
#
loop_
_entity_poly.entity_id
_entity_poly.type
_entity_poly.pdbx_seq_one_letter_code
_entity_poly.pdbx_strand_id
1 'polypeptide(L)'
;MHPLEYLRSVARHQRADAWSVALEFVDLVAGWGLEGAELSVAARRLLNRRPDAAPLWWAASQLVLAPNPISLAADIRDQLRGELPEVFDEGWVVEAAALSNQRVLFVGGDVHRFCEARTIDVPVAVVAPTGVYLDDRYLDRVREGAEGRGDDVHEEPAEGLKIVGVGSISPFASELLRTSAI
;
A
#
# COMPACT_ATOMS: atom_id res chain seq x y z
N MET A 1 -10.38 -19.69 -23.26
CA MET A 1 -10.23 -20.12 -21.86
C MET A 1 -11.33 -19.41 -21.05
N HIS A 2 -11.84 -19.95 -19.93
CA HIS A 2 -12.81 -19.26 -19.04
C HIS A 2 -12.06 -18.53 -17.90
N PRO A 3 -12.52 -17.40 -17.29
CA PRO A 3 -11.66 -16.63 -16.38
C PRO A 3 -11.29 -17.42 -15.13
N LEU A 4 -12.21 -18.26 -14.64
CA LEU A 4 -11.91 -19.18 -13.54
C LEU A 4 -10.93 -20.31 -13.92
N GLU A 5 -10.89 -20.73 -15.18
CA GLU A 5 -9.92 -21.72 -15.65
C GLU A 5 -8.54 -21.10 -15.86
N TYR A 6 -8.50 -19.86 -16.34
CA TYR A 6 -7.29 -19.04 -16.41
C TYR A 6 -6.71 -18.83 -15.02
N LEU A 7 -7.51 -18.37 -14.06
CA LEU A 7 -7.11 -18.23 -12.65
C LEU A 7 -6.59 -19.55 -12.05
N ARG A 8 -7.22 -20.68 -12.39
CA ARG A 8 -6.73 -22.00 -11.97
C ARG A 8 -5.41 -22.38 -12.65
N SER A 9 -5.14 -21.89 -13.85
CA SER A 9 -3.88 -22.11 -14.57
C SER A 9 -2.75 -21.27 -13.99
N VAL A 10 -2.99 -19.97 -13.80
CA VAL A 10 -2.06 -19.02 -13.17
C VAL A 10 -1.74 -19.46 -11.74
N ALA A 11 -2.75 -19.84 -10.96
CA ALA A 11 -2.58 -20.35 -9.60
C ALA A 11 -1.84 -21.70 -9.51
N ARG A 12 -1.61 -22.41 -10.62
CA ARG A 12 -0.81 -23.64 -10.69
C ARG A 12 0.66 -23.38 -11.03
N HIS A 13 0.98 -22.25 -11.64
CA HIS A 13 2.35 -21.89 -11.99
C HIS A 13 3.04 -21.20 -10.80
N GLN A 14 3.66 -21.99 -9.92
CA GLN A 14 4.40 -21.49 -8.75
C GLN A 14 5.62 -20.61 -9.10
N ARG A 15 6.02 -20.53 -10.37
CA ARG A 15 7.22 -19.81 -10.86
C ARG A 15 6.96 -18.42 -11.43
N ALA A 16 5.71 -17.96 -11.51
CA ALA A 16 5.44 -16.60 -11.96
C ALA A 16 5.93 -15.60 -10.90
N ASP A 17 6.59 -14.52 -11.32
CA ASP A 17 7.03 -13.46 -10.40
C ASP A 17 5.82 -12.70 -9.83
N ALA A 18 6.01 -12.06 -8.67
CA ALA A 18 4.94 -11.41 -7.93
C ALA A 18 4.24 -10.28 -8.72
N TRP A 19 4.99 -9.58 -9.58
CA TRP A 19 4.47 -8.48 -10.40
C TRP A 19 3.64 -8.99 -11.57
N SER A 20 4.12 -10.02 -12.27
CA SER A 20 3.36 -10.66 -13.35
C SER A 20 2.02 -11.22 -12.86
N VAL A 21 1.98 -11.83 -11.68
CA VAL A 21 0.70 -12.33 -11.11
C VAL A 21 -0.27 -11.17 -10.82
N ALA A 22 0.23 -10.04 -10.31
CA ALA A 22 -0.59 -8.86 -10.07
C ALA A 22 -1.12 -8.24 -11.37
N LEU A 23 -0.25 -8.11 -12.38
CA LEU A 23 -0.62 -7.62 -13.71
C LEU A 23 -1.68 -8.52 -14.36
N GLU A 24 -1.47 -9.83 -14.38
CA GLU A 24 -2.45 -10.77 -14.94
C GLU A 24 -3.80 -10.72 -14.22
N PHE A 25 -3.79 -10.52 -12.90
CA PHE A 25 -5.03 -10.34 -12.14
C PHE A 25 -5.77 -9.06 -12.56
N VAL A 26 -5.05 -7.93 -12.66
CA VAL A 26 -5.63 -6.66 -13.10
C VAL A 26 -6.14 -6.75 -14.54
N ASP A 27 -5.40 -7.43 -15.41
CA ASP A 27 -5.77 -7.72 -16.80
C ASP A 27 -7.05 -8.53 -16.88
N LEU A 28 -7.22 -9.48 -15.97
CA LEU A 28 -8.43 -10.28 -15.87
C LEU A 28 -9.64 -9.43 -15.45
N VAL A 29 -9.46 -8.53 -14.48
CA VAL A 29 -10.52 -7.63 -14.02
C VAL A 29 -10.97 -6.69 -15.13
N ALA A 30 -10.02 -6.03 -15.81
CA ALA A 30 -10.31 -5.13 -16.92
C ALA A 30 -10.90 -5.86 -18.14
N GLY A 31 -10.29 -6.97 -18.55
CA GLY A 31 -10.62 -7.65 -19.80
C GLY A 31 -11.88 -8.52 -19.74
N TRP A 32 -12.24 -9.01 -18.56
CA TRP A 32 -13.36 -9.94 -18.38
C TRP A 32 -14.49 -9.36 -17.55
N GLY A 33 -14.32 -8.12 -17.06
CA GLY A 33 -15.35 -7.41 -16.31
C GLY A 33 -15.65 -8.04 -14.95
N LEU A 34 -14.63 -8.53 -14.24
CA LEU A 34 -14.85 -9.11 -12.91
C LEU A 34 -15.22 -8.03 -11.90
N GLU A 35 -16.39 -8.16 -11.30
CA GLU A 35 -16.91 -7.20 -10.31
C GLU A 35 -17.61 -7.90 -9.14
N GLY A 36 -17.89 -7.13 -8.08
CA GLY A 36 -18.63 -7.57 -6.90
C GLY A 36 -18.11 -8.87 -6.28
N ALA A 37 -19.00 -9.86 -6.16
CA ALA A 37 -18.69 -11.13 -5.51
C ALA A 37 -17.66 -11.97 -6.28
N GLU A 38 -17.69 -11.93 -7.62
CA GLU A 38 -16.77 -12.73 -8.44
C GLU A 38 -15.33 -12.23 -8.31
N LEU A 39 -15.16 -10.90 -8.34
CA LEU A 39 -13.89 -10.24 -8.06
C LEU A 39 -13.35 -10.62 -6.67
N SER A 40 -14.19 -10.54 -5.64
CA SER A 40 -13.82 -10.90 -4.26
C SER A 40 -13.37 -12.36 -4.14
N VAL A 41 -14.06 -13.28 -4.82
CA VAL A 41 -13.71 -14.70 -4.84
C VAL A 41 -12.40 -14.95 -5.59
N ALA A 42 -12.19 -14.28 -6.73
CA ALA A 42 -10.95 -14.37 -7.50
C ALA A 42 -9.75 -13.86 -6.71
N ALA A 43 -9.86 -12.66 -6.12
CA ALA A 43 -8.85 -12.05 -5.26
C ALA A 43 -8.46 -12.99 -4.12
N ARG A 44 -9.43 -13.44 -3.31
CA ARG A 44 -9.17 -14.35 -2.18
C ARG A 44 -8.46 -15.63 -2.61
N ARG A 45 -8.85 -16.22 -3.75
CA ARG A 45 -8.22 -17.45 -4.26
C ARG A 45 -6.77 -17.23 -4.64
N LEU A 46 -6.46 -16.12 -5.30
CA LEU A 46 -5.09 -15.79 -5.69
C LEU A 46 -4.24 -15.45 -4.47
N LEU A 47 -4.73 -14.62 -3.55
CA LEU A 47 -4.02 -14.22 -2.32
C LEU A 47 -3.70 -15.42 -1.42
N ASN A 48 -4.64 -16.35 -1.25
CA ASN A 48 -4.40 -17.58 -0.48
C ASN A 48 -3.32 -18.49 -1.11
N ARG A 49 -3.01 -18.31 -2.40
CA ARG A 49 -2.02 -19.14 -3.13
C ARG A 49 -0.69 -18.43 -3.35
N ARG A 50 -0.71 -17.11 -3.47
CA ARG A 50 0.47 -16.25 -3.58
C ARG A 50 0.48 -15.22 -2.45
N PRO A 51 0.56 -15.66 -1.17
CA PRO A 51 0.64 -14.73 -0.06
C PRO A 51 1.93 -13.89 -0.10
N ASP A 52 2.96 -14.38 -0.81
CA ASP A 52 4.24 -13.73 -1.08
C ASP A 52 4.15 -12.57 -2.09
N ALA A 53 3.08 -12.46 -2.87
CA ALA A 53 2.95 -11.46 -3.92
C ALA A 53 2.39 -10.14 -3.37
N ALA A 54 3.23 -9.31 -2.75
CA ALA A 54 2.82 -8.00 -2.22
C ALA A 54 2.10 -7.08 -3.24
N PRO A 55 2.52 -7.00 -4.53
CA PRO A 55 1.80 -6.19 -5.54
C PRO A 55 0.37 -6.66 -5.79
N LEU A 56 0.13 -7.97 -5.64
CA LEU A 56 -1.20 -8.57 -5.77
C LEU A 56 -2.10 -8.23 -4.58
N TRP A 57 -1.56 -8.24 -3.36
CA TRP A 57 -2.27 -7.76 -2.16
C TRP A 57 -2.73 -6.32 -2.34
N TRP A 58 -1.82 -5.46 -2.79
CA TRP A 58 -2.12 -4.07 -3.04
C TRP A 58 -3.20 -3.93 -4.12
N ALA A 59 -3.02 -4.49 -5.32
CA ALA A 59 -4.00 -4.37 -6.41
C ALA A 59 -5.38 -4.94 -6.03
N ALA A 60 -5.42 -6.09 -5.34
CA ALA A 60 -6.67 -6.70 -4.89
C ALA A 60 -7.41 -5.82 -3.87
N SER A 61 -6.68 -5.17 -2.95
CA SER A 61 -7.30 -4.28 -1.96
C SER A 61 -7.99 -3.08 -2.61
N GLN A 62 -7.39 -2.51 -3.66
CA GLN A 62 -7.98 -1.39 -4.39
C GLN A 62 -9.21 -1.82 -5.18
N LEU A 63 -9.07 -2.90 -5.97
CA LEU A 63 -10.13 -3.34 -6.88
C LEU A 63 -11.37 -3.82 -6.12
N VAL A 64 -11.20 -4.57 -5.03
CA VAL A 64 -12.35 -5.09 -4.25
C VAL A 64 -13.15 -3.97 -3.59
N LEU A 65 -12.50 -2.86 -3.22
CA LEU A 65 -13.14 -1.72 -2.56
C LEU A 65 -13.65 -0.66 -3.54
N ALA A 66 -13.29 -0.76 -4.81
CA ALA A 66 -13.63 0.25 -5.80
C ALA A 66 -15.12 0.19 -6.20
N PRO A 67 -15.80 1.35 -6.34
CA PRO A 67 -17.17 1.39 -6.87
C PRO A 67 -17.24 1.02 -8.36
N ASN A 68 -16.14 1.20 -9.10
CA ASN A 68 -16.02 0.81 -10.50
C ASN A 68 -14.64 0.14 -10.73
N PRO A 69 -14.51 -1.16 -10.37
CA PRO A 69 -13.22 -1.85 -10.43
C PRO A 69 -12.69 -2.04 -11.85
N ILE A 70 -13.59 -2.17 -12.83
CA ILE A 70 -13.21 -2.39 -14.23
C ILE A 70 -12.47 -1.15 -14.76
N SER A 71 -12.99 0.05 -14.47
CA SER A 71 -12.34 1.30 -14.87
C SER A 71 -11.02 1.50 -14.13
N LEU A 72 -11.00 1.26 -12.81
CA LEU A 72 -9.80 1.41 -11.99
C LEU A 72 -8.67 0.44 -12.38
N ALA A 73 -9.00 -0.73 -12.92
CA ALA A 73 -8.00 -1.73 -13.33
C ALA A 73 -7.03 -1.20 -14.40
N ALA A 74 -7.45 -0.31 -15.29
CA ALA A 74 -6.55 0.30 -16.27
C ALA A 74 -5.46 1.16 -15.57
N ASP A 75 -5.87 2.00 -14.62
CA ASP A 75 -4.95 2.88 -13.89
C ASP A 75 -4.00 2.06 -13.00
N ILE A 76 -4.51 1.02 -12.34
CA ILE A 76 -3.69 0.12 -11.53
C ILE A 76 -2.68 -0.63 -12.40
N ARG A 77 -3.07 -1.07 -13.60
CA ARG A 77 -2.15 -1.73 -14.54
C ARG A 77 -0.99 -0.80 -14.87
N ASP A 78 -1.28 0.46 -15.16
CA ASP A 78 -0.25 1.45 -15.49
C ASP A 78 0.65 1.75 -14.28
N GLN A 79 0.10 1.79 -13.06
CA GLN A 79 0.89 1.92 -11.83
C GLN A 79 1.79 0.70 -11.56
N LEU A 80 1.32 -0.52 -11.85
CA LEU A 80 2.12 -1.74 -11.71
C LEU A 80 3.23 -1.86 -12.77
N ARG A 81 3.01 -1.27 -13.96
CA ARG A 81 3.99 -1.22 -15.06
C ARG A 81 4.92 -0.02 -14.98
N GLY A 82 4.51 1.01 -14.25
CA GLY A 82 5.34 2.16 -13.95
C GLY A 82 6.66 1.71 -13.36
N GLU A 83 7.69 2.51 -13.57
CA GLU A 83 8.90 2.33 -12.79
C GLU A 83 8.49 2.31 -11.32
N LEU A 84 8.86 1.24 -10.62
CA LEU A 84 8.93 1.32 -9.18
C LEU A 84 9.65 2.63 -8.89
N PRO A 85 9.10 3.53 -8.06
CA PRO A 85 9.87 4.69 -7.66
C PRO A 85 11.24 4.17 -7.26
N GLU A 86 12.32 4.80 -7.70
CA GLU A 86 13.67 4.42 -7.29
C GLU A 86 13.67 4.37 -5.76
N VAL A 87 13.54 3.14 -5.27
CA VAL A 87 13.29 2.79 -3.88
C VAL A 87 14.58 2.05 -3.56
N PHE A 88 15.58 2.91 -3.34
CA PHE A 88 16.82 2.70 -2.60
C PHE A 88 17.98 2.06 -3.34
N ASP A 89 18.78 2.89 -4.01
CA ASP A 89 20.20 2.59 -4.17
C ASP A 89 21.03 3.10 -2.96
N GLU A 90 20.59 4.13 -2.22
CA GLU A 90 21.42 4.75 -1.14
C GLU A 90 20.63 5.34 0.07
N GLY A 91 19.49 4.78 0.48
CA GLY A 91 18.66 5.36 1.55
C GLY A 91 18.11 4.36 2.59
N TRP A 92 17.66 4.89 3.75
CA TRP A 92 16.98 4.10 4.79
C TRP A 92 15.46 4.11 4.59
N VAL A 93 14.85 3.01 5.00
CA VAL A 93 13.39 2.82 4.97
C VAL A 93 12.90 2.68 6.38
N VAL A 94 11.91 3.49 6.74
CA VAL A 94 11.25 3.43 8.04
C VAL A 94 9.74 3.34 7.85
N GLU A 95 9.05 2.68 8.76
CA GLU A 95 7.59 2.57 8.72
C GLU A 95 6.94 3.63 9.61
N ALA A 96 5.94 4.33 9.09
CA ALA A 96 5.10 5.21 9.89
C ALA A 96 4.11 4.37 10.71
N ALA A 97 4.07 4.61 12.02
CA ALA A 97 3.05 4.05 12.89
C ALA A 97 1.69 4.74 12.71
N ALA A 98 1.71 6.05 12.43
CA ALA A 98 0.56 6.85 12.03
C ALA A 98 1.00 8.03 11.16
N LEU A 99 0.13 8.49 10.27
CA LEU A 99 0.40 9.56 9.32
C LEU A 99 -0.85 10.44 9.14
N SER A 100 -0.66 11.75 9.11
CA SER A 100 -1.65 12.72 8.63
C SER A 100 -1.07 13.55 7.48
N ASN A 101 -1.81 14.53 6.98
CA ASN A 101 -1.28 15.51 6.02
C ASN A 101 -0.16 16.37 6.62
N GLN A 102 -0.09 16.49 7.95
CA GLN A 102 0.80 17.41 8.63
C GLN A 102 1.93 16.72 9.38
N ARG A 103 1.72 15.49 9.85
CA ARG A 103 2.59 14.84 10.83
C ARG A 103 2.77 13.35 10.53
N VAL A 104 3.97 12.85 10.82
CA VAL A 104 4.31 11.43 10.80
C VAL A 104 4.71 11.02 12.20
N LEU A 105 4.13 9.94 12.69
CA LEU A 105 4.46 9.33 13.97
C LEU A 105 5.27 8.05 13.72
N PHE A 106 6.43 7.96 14.36
CA PHE A 106 7.26 6.75 14.44
C PHE A 106 7.18 6.19 15.85
N VAL A 107 7.18 4.86 15.96
CA VAL A 107 7.10 4.16 17.25
C VAL A 107 8.12 3.04 17.30
N GLY A 108 8.75 2.84 18.46
CA GLY A 108 9.69 1.75 18.71
C GLY A 108 10.91 1.80 17.80
N GLY A 109 11.26 0.69 17.17
CA GLY A 109 12.50 0.54 16.40
C GLY A 109 12.68 1.55 15.26
N ASP A 110 11.58 2.04 14.68
CA ASP A 110 11.65 3.01 13.57
C ASP A 110 11.97 4.43 14.05
N VAL A 111 11.75 4.75 15.34
CA VAL A 111 12.25 6.00 15.95
C VAL A 111 13.77 6.04 15.87
N HIS A 112 14.43 4.98 16.31
CA HIS A 112 15.89 4.91 16.31
C HIS A 112 16.43 5.01 14.89
N ARG A 113 15.82 4.27 13.95
CA ARG A 113 16.26 4.28 12.56
C ARG A 113 16.12 5.66 11.91
N PHE A 114 14.99 6.33 12.14
CA PHE A 114 14.75 7.65 11.60
C PHE A 114 15.76 8.66 12.16
N CYS A 115 15.91 8.72 13.47
CA CYS A 115 16.83 9.66 14.13
C CYS A 115 18.30 9.41 13.75
N GLU A 116 18.71 8.15 13.64
CA GLU A 116 20.07 7.79 13.21
C GLU A 116 20.31 8.24 11.77
N ALA A 117 19.41 7.91 10.84
CA ALA A 117 19.53 8.33 9.44
C ALA A 117 19.62 9.86 9.29
N ARG A 118 18.86 10.62 10.10
CA ARG A 118 18.95 12.09 10.15
C ARG A 118 20.29 12.58 10.70
N THR A 119 20.87 11.86 11.66
CA THR A 119 22.17 12.19 12.27
C THR A 119 23.32 11.99 11.29
N ILE A 120 23.25 10.95 10.46
CA ILE A 120 24.29 10.61 9.46
C ILE A 120 23.99 11.14 8.06
N ASP A 121 22.95 11.97 7.92
CA ASP A 121 22.51 12.62 6.66
C ASP A 121 22.25 11.64 5.51
N VAL A 122 21.62 10.50 5.84
CA VAL A 122 21.19 9.50 4.84
C VAL A 122 19.75 9.79 4.43
N PRO A 123 19.42 9.76 3.12
CA PRO A 123 18.05 9.90 2.64
C PRO A 123 17.11 8.86 3.29
N VAL A 124 15.98 9.32 3.82
CA VAL A 124 14.96 8.46 4.42
C VAL A 124 13.69 8.52 3.59
N ALA A 125 13.13 7.35 3.30
CA ALA A 125 11.74 7.24 2.85
C ALA A 125 10.89 6.62 3.95
N VAL A 126 9.70 7.19 4.12
CA VAL A 126 8.71 6.76 5.10
C VAL A 126 7.69 5.89 4.40
N VAL A 127 7.61 4.62 4.76
CA VAL A 127 6.56 3.73 4.28
C VAL A 127 5.29 3.97 5.09
N ALA A 128 4.19 4.26 4.40
CA ALA A 128 2.88 4.48 5.02
C ALA A 128 1.89 3.41 4.52
N PRO A 129 1.68 2.33 5.29
CA PRO A 129 0.68 1.32 4.97
C PRO A 129 -0.74 1.92 4.86
N THR A 130 -1.64 1.28 4.13
CA THR A 130 -3.02 1.77 3.91
C THR A 130 -3.81 2.05 5.19
N GLY A 131 -3.42 1.43 6.31
CA GLY A 131 -4.11 1.56 7.60
C GLY A 131 -3.55 2.61 8.56
N VAL A 132 -2.49 3.33 8.19
CA VAL A 132 -1.83 4.28 9.11
C VAL A 132 -2.20 5.73 8.86
N TYR A 133 -2.95 6.01 7.79
CA TYR A 133 -3.40 7.37 7.48
C TYR A 133 -4.63 7.75 8.31
N LEU A 134 -4.51 8.79 9.14
CA LEU A 134 -5.48 9.18 10.14
C LEU A 134 -5.64 10.70 10.19
N ASP A 135 -6.80 11.17 10.65
CA ASP A 135 -7.00 12.57 11.03
C ASP A 135 -6.10 12.92 12.23
N ASP A 136 -5.60 14.16 12.28
CA ASP A 136 -4.68 14.64 13.32
C ASP A 136 -5.20 14.38 14.74
N ARG A 137 -6.51 14.45 14.98
CA ARG A 137 -7.11 14.19 16.30
C ARG A 137 -6.94 12.74 16.77
N TYR A 138 -6.67 11.80 15.85
CA TYR A 138 -6.43 10.40 16.17
C TYR A 138 -4.94 10.08 16.31
N LEU A 139 -4.03 10.88 15.73
CA LEU A 139 -2.59 10.71 15.91
C LEU A 139 -2.19 10.83 17.38
N ASP A 140 -2.76 11.82 18.08
CA ASP A 140 -2.48 12.03 19.51
C ASP A 140 -2.88 10.80 20.34
N ARG A 141 -3.98 10.12 19.98
CA ARG A 141 -4.39 8.86 20.63
C ARG A 141 -3.44 7.70 20.35
N VAL A 142 -2.87 7.63 19.14
CA VAL A 142 -1.88 6.61 18.80
C VAL A 142 -0.60 6.85 19.60
N ARG A 143 -0.15 8.11 19.72
CA ARG A 143 0.97 8.52 20.56
C ARG A 143 0.75 8.14 22.01
N GLU A 144 -0.35 8.60 22.61
CA GLU A 144 -0.69 8.30 24.02
C GLU A 144 -0.73 6.78 24.27
N GLY A 145 -1.29 6.02 23.33
CA GLY A 145 -1.33 4.57 23.42
C GLY A 145 0.06 3.92 23.37
N ALA A 146 0.97 4.44 22.56
CA ALA A 146 2.35 3.96 22.44
C ALA A 146 3.18 4.30 23.68
N GLU A 147 3.13 5.56 24.13
CA GLU A 147 3.78 5.99 25.37
C GLU A 147 3.25 5.22 26.57
N GLY A 148 1.94 4.95 26.62
CA GLY A 148 1.32 4.14 27.68
C GLY A 148 1.78 2.68 27.71
N ARG A 149 2.30 2.15 26.60
CA ARG A 149 2.97 0.83 26.54
C ARG A 149 4.46 0.90 26.88
N GLY A 150 5.01 2.10 27.04
CA GLY A 150 6.44 2.33 27.22
C GLY A 150 7.24 2.28 25.92
N ASP A 151 6.58 2.43 24.76
CA ASP A 151 7.26 2.52 23.48
C ASP A 151 7.92 3.90 23.32
N ASP A 152 9.10 3.95 22.70
CA ASP A 152 9.68 5.21 22.22
C ASP A 152 8.80 5.78 21.10
N VAL A 153 8.60 7.10 21.11
CA VAL A 153 7.78 7.79 20.11
C VAL A 153 8.51 9.01 19.59
N HIS A 154 8.48 9.20 18.27
CA HIS A 154 9.02 10.38 17.60
C HIS A 154 8.02 10.91 16.58
N GLU A 155 7.95 12.23 16.46
CA GLU A 155 7.09 12.91 15.50
C GLU A 155 7.92 13.82 14.61
N GLU A 156 7.61 13.81 13.32
CA GLU A 156 8.14 14.75 12.34
C GLU A 156 7.01 15.41 11.55
N PRO A 157 7.21 16.65 11.08
CA PRO A 157 6.38 17.21 10.02
C PRO A 157 6.39 16.29 8.80
N ALA A 158 5.22 16.07 8.21
CA ALA A 158 5.10 15.31 6.95
C ALA A 158 5.72 16.08 5.76
N GLU A 159 5.84 17.40 5.87
CA GLU A 159 6.43 18.25 4.85
C GLU A 159 7.90 17.90 4.61
N GLY A 160 8.27 17.71 3.33
CA GLY A 160 9.64 17.41 2.93
C GLY A 160 10.06 15.94 3.08
N LEU A 161 9.22 15.08 3.66
CA LEU A 161 9.47 13.64 3.72
C LEU A 161 9.04 12.94 2.43
N LYS A 162 9.88 12.02 1.93
CA LYS A 162 9.49 11.11 0.84
C LYS A 162 8.60 10.02 1.43
N ILE A 163 7.29 10.21 1.34
CA ILE A 163 6.31 9.22 1.80
C ILE A 163 6.02 8.23 0.69
N VAL A 164 6.22 6.95 0.99
CA VAL A 164 5.94 5.79 0.13
C VAL A 164 4.74 5.05 0.72
N GLY A 165 3.55 5.40 0.26
CA GLY A 165 2.31 4.74 0.68
C GLY A 165 1.36 4.54 -0.49
N VAL A 166 0.15 4.08 -0.20
CA VAL A 166 -0.88 3.91 -1.23
C VAL A 166 -1.17 5.22 -1.99
N GLY A 167 -1.08 6.37 -1.32
CA GLY A 167 -1.27 7.68 -1.94
C GLY A 167 -0.09 8.21 -2.76
N SER A 168 1.13 7.68 -2.57
CA SER A 168 2.28 8.03 -3.42
C SER A 168 2.40 7.12 -4.65
N ILE A 169 1.59 6.06 -4.72
CA ILE A 169 1.49 5.14 -5.86
C ILE A 169 0.16 5.36 -6.62
N SER A 170 -0.88 5.92 -5.99
CA SER A 170 -2.20 6.12 -6.60
C SER A 170 -2.80 7.51 -6.35
N PRO A 171 -3.16 8.27 -7.40
CA PRO A 171 -3.89 9.54 -7.30
C PRO A 171 -5.27 9.44 -6.64
N PHE A 172 -5.88 8.24 -6.59
CA PHE A 172 -7.24 8.04 -6.07
C PHE A 172 -7.34 8.06 -4.53
N ALA A 173 -6.27 7.73 -3.82
CA ALA A 173 -6.30 7.72 -2.34
C ALA A 173 -6.43 9.14 -1.76
N SER A 174 -5.90 10.15 -2.45
CA SER A 174 -6.08 11.56 -2.09
C SER A 174 -7.53 12.02 -2.21
N GLU A 175 -8.35 11.37 -3.02
CA GLU A 175 -9.75 11.74 -3.27
C GLU A 175 -10.71 11.07 -2.26
N LEU A 176 -10.45 9.80 -1.90
CA LEU A 176 -11.17 9.08 -0.84
C LEU A 176 -10.98 9.70 0.56
N LEU A 177 -9.79 10.24 0.83
CA LEU A 177 -9.51 10.98 2.08
C LEU A 177 -10.16 12.37 2.12
N ARG A 178 -10.45 12.97 0.96
CA ARG A 178 -11.20 14.24 0.87
C ARG A 178 -12.71 14.02 1.02
N THR A 179 -13.23 12.88 0.59
CA THR A 179 -14.67 12.58 0.62
C THR A 179 -15.17 11.99 1.94
N SER A 180 -14.27 11.55 2.83
CA SER A 180 -14.63 11.07 4.17
C SER A 180 -14.75 12.19 5.22
N ALA A 181 -14.60 13.45 4.81
CA ALA A 181 -14.89 14.63 5.63
C ALA A 181 -16.34 15.10 5.41
N ILE A 182 -17.31 14.27 5.82
CA ILE A 182 -18.71 14.67 6.05
C ILE A 182 -19.14 14.12 7.40
#